data_AF-A0A951T4V3-F1
#
_entry.id   AF-A0A951T4V3-F1
#
_cell.length_a   1.000
_cell.length_b   1.000
_cell.length_c   1.000
_cell.angle_alpha   90.00
_cell.angle_beta   90.00
_cell.angle_gamma   90.00
#
_symmetry.space_group_name_H-M   'P 1'
#
loop_
_entity.id
_entity.type
_entity.pdbx_description
1 polymer ?
#
loop_
_entity_poly.entity_id
_entity_poly.type
_entity_poly.pdbx_seq_one_letter_code
_entity_poly.pdbx_strand_id
1 'polypeptide(L)'
;MILSAAKTGEIRWLRDLPAAMALCLLVLLVFGQVVTFGTMMMDEYGLLWQNSDIQNGVSLPGVKFALTGFNMGMWMPVTNLTHLMDVSLFGKAPAGHHAHSLLWHMATAALWYFTLVFLTGRPFESFFASALFALHPMRAEAVAWIACRRELTCGFFYALAVLLYGRYAVRPQWTRMLLVVAAMTLAVMSKPMAVTIPCVLLLLDFWPLGRLSWKERGRAPLLALEKLPLFALSIFSVWIGYVGQRSMPSTVDLSEKLSLAFRIGNAVLSYGRYLWNTVCPLWLSGYYPELRGGLPVYGMLAAIVVLIALTALVLWSQKGHAFTGWAWFGGTLVPVIGLIGFGNAAMANRWTYIPHMGLMMAVSWTWCEIAQMPALRGANAAAAPAGKKNRKKKTVTGHSPAWFRNAGVSVAVLLCVILGMRETSYWCNDEVLSNRMLAVSRGENAAAHTNLGYLRNQQGMAQQALFHYQEAERLEPHNPVHASNLAAMLNHLKRYRDAETLLAPVLEKHAINPHVWMQYGVALLEQGRPAEALPNIERAVEMQPKNYMSHTNLGICLKMLGERDKARVCFEKALELEPKYQLARDNLEELSSMQPQGEAAPGWSDHAH
;
A
#
# COMPACT_ATOMS: atom_id res chain seq x y z
N MET A 1 13.80 -10.25 37.70
CA MET A 1 13.86 -8.83 38.12
C MET A 1 12.62 -8.13 37.56
N ILE A 2 11.58 -7.92 38.37
CA ILE A 2 10.35 -7.24 37.91
C ILE A 2 10.61 -5.74 37.97
N LEU A 3 10.90 -5.12 36.82
CA LEU A 3 11.03 -3.67 36.70
C LEU A 3 9.68 -3.00 37.08
N SER A 4 9.73 -1.84 37.75
CA SER A 4 8.56 -1.17 38.36
C SER A 4 7.33 -1.11 37.45
N ALA A 5 6.15 -1.39 38.01
CA ALA A 5 4.88 -1.38 37.30
C ALA A 5 4.60 -0.03 36.61
N ALA A 6 4.19 -0.06 35.34
CA ALA A 6 3.79 1.14 34.61
C ALA A 6 2.51 1.77 35.18
N LYS A 7 2.43 3.11 35.17
CA LYS A 7 1.19 3.83 35.46
C LYS A 7 0.32 3.83 34.21
N THR A 8 -0.94 3.42 34.34
CA THR A 8 -1.92 3.36 33.24
C THR A 8 -3.25 3.95 33.68
N GLY A 9 -4.09 4.28 32.72
CA GLY A 9 -5.47 4.68 32.93
C GLY A 9 -6.43 3.50 33.04
N GLU A 10 -7.66 3.80 33.45
CA GLU A 10 -8.77 2.84 33.45
C GLU A 10 -9.77 3.15 32.34
N ILE A 11 -10.19 2.11 31.62
CA ILE A 11 -11.29 2.19 30.66
C ILE A 11 -12.59 2.20 31.45
N ARG A 12 -13.38 3.27 31.29
CA ARG A 12 -14.70 3.45 31.89
C ARG A 12 -15.76 3.26 30.82
N TRP A 13 -16.33 2.06 30.74
CA TRP A 13 -17.23 1.65 29.66
C TRP A 13 -18.41 2.60 29.42
N LEU A 14 -19.04 3.15 30.47
CA LEU A 14 -20.15 4.11 30.33
C LEU A 14 -19.77 5.41 29.60
N ARG A 15 -18.50 5.81 29.64
CA ARG A 15 -17.99 7.01 28.97
C ARG A 15 -17.30 6.67 27.64
N ASP A 16 -16.47 5.64 27.67
CA ASP A 16 -15.55 5.34 26.58
C ASP A 16 -16.23 4.57 25.45
N LEU A 17 -17.24 3.74 25.73
CA LEU A 17 -17.99 3.04 24.68
C LEU A 17 -18.76 4.01 23.76
N PRO A 18 -19.53 5.00 24.26
CA PRO A 18 -20.16 6.00 23.40
C PRO A 18 -19.16 6.79 22.55
N ALA A 19 -17.99 7.14 23.10
CA ALA A 19 -16.94 7.84 22.35
C ALA A 19 -16.38 6.96 21.21
N ALA A 20 -16.12 5.68 21.46
CA ALA A 20 -15.71 4.74 20.42
C ALA A 20 -16.78 4.56 19.34
N MET A 21 -18.06 4.47 19.73
CA MET A 21 -19.18 4.40 18.78
C MET A 21 -19.29 5.65 17.92
N ALA A 22 -19.17 6.84 18.52
CA ALA A 22 -19.16 8.10 17.79
C ALA A 22 -18.00 8.16 16.77
N LEU A 23 -16.82 7.65 17.14
CA LEU A 23 -15.69 7.53 16.23
C LEU A 23 -16.00 6.59 15.05
N CYS A 24 -16.60 5.43 15.31
CA CYS A 24 -17.02 4.51 14.24
C CYS A 24 -18.07 5.15 13.31
N LEU A 25 -19.03 5.90 13.85
CA LEU A 25 -20.01 6.63 13.05
C LEU A 25 -19.37 7.71 12.17
N LEU A 26 -18.35 8.42 12.66
CA LEU A 26 -17.60 9.37 11.85
C LEU A 26 -16.81 8.67 10.74
N VAL A 27 -16.19 7.52 11.03
CA VAL A 27 -15.51 6.70 10.01
C VAL A 27 -16.51 6.23 8.95
N LEU A 28 -17.70 5.78 9.35
CA LEU A 28 -18.78 5.40 8.43
C LEU A 28 -19.26 6.59 7.59
N LEU A 29 -19.36 7.79 8.18
CA LEU A 29 -19.72 9.00 7.44
C LEU A 29 -18.70 9.34 6.35
N VAL A 30 -17.41 9.21 6.66
CA VAL A 30 -16.33 9.57 5.73
C VAL A 30 -16.15 8.52 4.62
N PHE A 31 -16.07 7.26 5.01
CA PHE A 31 -15.68 6.17 4.12
C PHE A 31 -16.83 5.27 3.71
N GLY A 32 -18.05 5.44 4.23
CA GLY A 32 -19.20 4.56 3.93
C GLY A 32 -19.54 4.47 2.45
N GLN A 33 -19.25 5.52 1.67
CA GLN A 33 -19.41 5.53 0.21
C GLN A 33 -18.65 4.41 -0.51
N VAL A 34 -17.57 3.86 0.07
CA VAL A 34 -16.76 2.81 -0.57
C VAL A 34 -17.56 1.56 -0.92
N VAL A 35 -18.63 1.27 -0.19
CA VAL A 35 -19.51 0.12 -0.45
C VAL A 35 -20.21 0.24 -1.82
N THR A 36 -20.31 1.46 -2.36
CA THR A 36 -20.90 1.73 -3.69
C THR A 36 -19.89 1.68 -4.84
N PHE A 37 -18.59 1.49 -4.53
CA PHE A 37 -17.53 1.56 -5.53
C PHE A 37 -17.37 0.26 -6.32
N GLY A 38 -16.80 0.38 -7.52
CA GLY A 38 -16.41 -0.76 -8.35
C GLY A 38 -15.13 -1.43 -7.88
N THR A 39 -14.67 -2.42 -8.64
CA THR A 39 -13.31 -2.97 -8.53
C THR A 39 -12.31 -2.04 -9.22
N MET A 40 -11.10 -1.93 -8.70
CA MET A 40 -10.02 -1.20 -9.36
C MET A 40 -9.11 -2.18 -10.11
N MET A 41 -8.72 -1.82 -11.33
CA MET A 41 -7.85 -2.66 -12.16
C MET A 41 -6.40 -2.65 -11.68
N MET A 42 -5.97 -1.61 -10.96
CA MET A 42 -4.63 -1.52 -10.37
C MET A 42 -4.36 -2.64 -9.35
N ASP A 43 -3.47 -3.58 -9.69
CA ASP A 43 -2.95 -4.75 -8.92
C ASP A 43 -3.99 -5.73 -8.32
N GLU A 44 -5.25 -5.36 -8.13
CA GLU A 44 -6.31 -6.25 -7.62
C GLU A 44 -6.55 -7.41 -8.58
N TYR A 45 -6.37 -7.18 -9.88
CA TYR A 45 -6.63 -8.18 -10.90
C TYR A 45 -5.71 -9.40 -10.74
N GLY A 46 -4.41 -9.18 -10.52
CA GLY A 46 -3.47 -10.28 -10.28
C GLY A 46 -3.52 -10.83 -8.84
N LEU A 47 -3.74 -9.96 -7.84
CA LEU A 47 -3.71 -10.36 -6.42
C LEU A 47 -4.97 -11.12 -5.99
N LEU A 48 -6.12 -10.78 -6.57
CA LEU A 48 -7.44 -11.29 -6.20
C LEU A 48 -8.12 -12.01 -7.36
N TRP A 49 -8.37 -11.31 -8.47
CA TRP A 49 -9.38 -11.74 -9.45
C TRP A 49 -8.92 -12.84 -10.40
N GLN A 50 -7.63 -12.87 -10.76
CA GLN A 50 -6.99 -13.92 -11.56
C GLN A 50 -6.30 -14.98 -10.70
N ASN A 51 -6.18 -14.75 -9.39
CA ASN A 51 -5.53 -15.69 -8.51
C ASN A 51 -6.50 -16.84 -8.16
N SER A 52 -6.36 -17.97 -8.86
CA SER A 52 -7.19 -19.16 -8.65
C SER A 52 -7.18 -19.65 -7.20
N ASP A 53 -6.04 -19.54 -6.51
CA ASP A 53 -5.93 -19.98 -5.12
C ASP A 53 -6.76 -19.12 -4.18
N ILE A 54 -6.89 -17.81 -4.46
CA ILE A 54 -7.78 -16.91 -3.73
C ILE A 54 -9.25 -17.10 -4.14
N GLN A 55 -9.50 -17.30 -5.43
CA GLN A 55 -10.86 -17.49 -5.96
C GLN A 55 -11.53 -18.78 -5.47
N ASN A 56 -10.77 -19.75 -4.96
CA ASN A 56 -11.30 -20.97 -4.33
C ASN A 56 -11.95 -20.71 -2.94
N GLY A 57 -11.87 -19.48 -2.41
CA GLY A 57 -12.42 -19.12 -1.11
C GLY A 57 -11.85 -19.95 0.05
N VAL A 58 -12.58 -20.02 1.16
CA VAL A 58 -12.23 -20.83 2.34
C VAL A 58 -12.38 -22.33 2.01
N SER A 59 -11.36 -22.87 1.37
CA SER A 59 -11.20 -24.27 1.00
C SER A 59 -9.84 -24.78 1.48
N LEU A 60 -9.65 -26.10 1.56
CA LEU A 60 -8.35 -26.66 1.97
C LEU A 60 -7.18 -26.17 1.07
N PRO A 61 -7.30 -26.13 -0.27
CA PRO A 61 -6.28 -25.53 -1.14
C PRO A 61 -6.07 -24.03 -0.86
N GLY A 62 -7.15 -23.26 -0.72
CA GLY A 62 -7.08 -21.82 -0.45
C GLY A 62 -6.37 -21.52 0.88
N VAL A 63 -6.76 -22.20 1.97
CA VAL A 63 -6.14 -22.03 3.30
C VAL A 63 -4.66 -22.45 3.28
N LYS A 64 -4.33 -23.55 2.59
CA LYS A 64 -2.93 -23.97 2.41
C LYS A 64 -2.14 -22.86 1.69
N PHE A 65 -2.66 -22.35 0.57
CA PHE A 65 -2.03 -21.24 -0.14
C PHE A 65 -1.88 -20.00 0.74
N ALA A 66 -2.90 -19.62 1.51
CA ALA A 66 -2.82 -18.45 2.38
C ALA A 66 -1.67 -18.60 3.40
N LEU A 67 -1.50 -19.78 4.01
CA LEU A 67 -0.49 -20.01 5.04
C LEU A 67 0.94 -20.19 4.49
N THR A 68 1.10 -20.77 3.31
CA THR A 68 2.43 -21.16 2.78
C THR A 68 2.87 -20.41 1.53
N GLY A 69 1.93 -19.81 0.78
CA GLY A 69 2.18 -19.19 -0.51
C GLY A 69 2.68 -17.75 -0.42
N PHE A 70 3.34 -17.31 -1.50
CA PHE A 70 3.67 -15.91 -1.73
C PHE A 70 2.68 -15.32 -2.73
N ASN A 71 1.98 -14.26 -2.33
CA ASN A 71 1.08 -13.52 -3.22
C ASN A 71 1.77 -12.20 -3.61
N MET A 72 2.05 -12.01 -4.90
CA MET A 72 2.84 -10.86 -5.39
C MET A 72 4.20 -10.71 -4.66
N GLY A 73 4.88 -11.83 -4.41
CA GLY A 73 6.20 -11.86 -3.76
C GLY A 73 6.18 -11.60 -2.26
N MET A 74 4.98 -11.51 -1.67
CA MET A 74 4.80 -11.21 -0.25
C MET A 74 4.13 -12.39 0.46
N TRP A 75 4.67 -12.77 1.61
CA TRP A 75 4.03 -13.69 2.54
C TRP A 75 3.10 -12.89 3.45
N MET A 76 1.78 -12.96 3.20
CA MET A 76 0.76 -12.22 3.95
C MET A 76 -0.45 -13.11 4.29
N PRO A 77 -0.29 -14.14 5.14
CA PRO A 77 -1.36 -15.11 5.37
C PRO A 77 -2.66 -14.55 5.93
N VAL A 78 -2.58 -13.62 6.88
CA VAL A 78 -3.80 -13.04 7.49
C VAL A 78 -4.58 -12.26 6.45
N THR A 79 -3.89 -11.46 5.63
CA THR A 79 -4.51 -10.72 4.52
C THR A 79 -5.15 -11.68 3.52
N ASN A 80 -4.43 -12.72 3.08
CA ASN A 80 -4.97 -13.71 2.15
C ASN A 80 -6.22 -14.41 2.72
N LEU A 81 -6.20 -14.83 4.00
CA LEU A 81 -7.36 -15.41 4.67
C LEU A 81 -8.58 -14.48 4.67
N THR A 82 -8.40 -13.18 4.86
CA THR A 82 -9.52 -12.23 4.78
C THR A 82 -10.09 -12.12 3.36
N HIS A 83 -9.26 -12.27 2.32
CA HIS A 83 -9.75 -12.28 0.94
C HIS A 83 -10.45 -13.60 0.59
N LEU A 84 -9.96 -14.74 1.07
CA LEU A 84 -10.65 -16.03 0.94
C LEU A 84 -12.04 -15.98 1.57
N MET A 85 -12.14 -15.40 2.77
CA MET A 85 -13.41 -15.21 3.46
C MET A 85 -14.38 -14.37 2.63
N ASP A 86 -13.92 -13.28 2.03
CA ASP A 86 -14.80 -12.44 1.22
C ASP A 86 -15.24 -13.08 -0.08
N VAL A 87 -14.36 -13.83 -0.74
CA VAL A 87 -14.75 -14.61 -1.91
C VAL A 87 -15.81 -15.64 -1.53
N SER A 88 -15.68 -16.31 -0.39
CA SER A 88 -16.69 -17.25 0.10
C SER A 88 -18.02 -16.61 0.49
N LEU A 89 -18.00 -15.40 1.05
CA LEU A 89 -19.21 -14.72 1.53
C LEU A 89 -19.91 -13.89 0.44
N PHE A 90 -19.15 -13.24 -0.43
CA PHE A 90 -19.64 -12.23 -1.36
C PHE A 90 -19.30 -12.52 -2.83
N GLY A 91 -18.53 -13.59 -3.11
CA GLY A 91 -18.03 -13.87 -4.45
C GLY A 91 -17.20 -12.70 -4.99
N LYS A 92 -17.49 -12.29 -6.23
CA LYS A 92 -16.83 -11.16 -6.89
C LYS A 92 -17.55 -9.80 -6.67
N ALA A 93 -18.58 -9.75 -5.83
CA ALA A 93 -19.34 -8.52 -5.60
C ALA A 93 -18.51 -7.50 -4.78
N PRO A 94 -18.06 -6.37 -5.35
CA PRO A 94 -17.09 -5.48 -4.71
C PRO A 94 -17.61 -4.85 -3.41
N ALA A 95 -18.91 -4.61 -3.32
CA ALA A 95 -19.54 -3.99 -2.14
C ALA A 95 -19.21 -4.72 -0.82
N GLY A 96 -19.24 -6.06 -0.82
CA GLY A 96 -18.92 -6.85 0.37
C GLY A 96 -17.45 -6.76 0.78
N HIS A 97 -16.55 -6.74 -0.21
CA HIS A 97 -15.11 -6.60 0.01
C HIS A 97 -14.77 -5.20 0.56
N HIS A 98 -15.39 -4.16 0.01
CA HIS A 98 -15.29 -2.79 0.52
C HIS A 98 -15.84 -2.66 1.93
N ALA A 99 -17.01 -3.23 2.21
CA ALA A 99 -17.61 -3.24 3.55
C ALA A 99 -16.71 -3.91 4.59
N HIS A 100 -16.08 -5.04 4.24
CA HIS A 100 -15.15 -5.71 5.15
C HIS A 100 -13.90 -4.86 5.44
N SER A 101 -13.33 -4.20 4.43
CA SER A 101 -12.23 -3.23 4.64
C SER A 101 -12.66 -2.09 5.58
N LEU A 102 -13.85 -1.52 5.37
CA LEU A 102 -14.39 -0.48 6.25
C LEU A 102 -14.56 -0.96 7.70
N LEU A 103 -15.03 -2.20 7.91
CA LEU A 103 -15.14 -2.81 9.24
C LEU A 103 -13.77 -2.92 9.94
N TRP A 104 -12.73 -3.35 9.23
CA TRP A 104 -11.36 -3.37 9.77
C TRP A 104 -10.87 -1.99 10.18
N HIS A 105 -11.18 -0.96 9.39
CA HIS A 105 -10.79 0.41 9.72
C HIS A 105 -11.53 0.94 10.96
N MET A 106 -12.86 0.73 11.06
CA MET A 106 -13.65 1.08 12.24
C MET A 106 -13.14 0.37 13.50
N ALA A 107 -12.88 -0.94 13.41
CA ALA A 107 -12.33 -1.72 14.51
C ALA A 107 -10.95 -1.20 14.94
N THR A 108 -10.10 -0.82 14.00
CA THR A 108 -8.78 -0.23 14.27
C THR A 108 -8.91 1.13 14.96
N ALA A 109 -9.82 1.99 14.51
CA ALA A 109 -10.05 3.31 15.11
C ALA A 109 -10.53 3.20 16.56
N ALA A 110 -11.52 2.34 16.82
CA ALA A 110 -12.00 2.06 18.17
C ALA A 110 -10.91 1.46 19.06
N LEU A 111 -10.12 0.52 18.54
CA LEU A 111 -9.03 -0.10 19.28
C LEU A 111 -7.93 0.90 19.63
N TRP A 112 -7.55 1.80 18.72
CA TRP A 112 -6.61 2.88 19.04
C TRP A 112 -7.12 3.78 20.15
N TYR A 113 -8.41 4.13 20.10
CA TYR A 113 -9.02 4.94 21.16
C TYR A 113 -8.89 4.26 22.53
N PHE A 114 -9.33 3.00 22.66
CA PHE A 114 -9.20 2.25 23.93
C PHE A 114 -7.75 2.06 24.35
N THR A 115 -6.86 1.82 23.39
CA THR A 115 -5.43 1.67 23.63
C THR A 115 -4.84 2.93 24.23
N LEU A 116 -5.10 4.09 23.64
CA LEU A 116 -4.61 5.36 24.17
C LEU A 116 -5.26 5.72 25.52
N VAL A 117 -6.57 5.50 25.70
CA VAL A 117 -7.24 5.70 27.01
C VAL A 117 -6.54 4.87 28.09
N PHE A 118 -6.29 3.59 27.82
CA PHE A 118 -5.60 2.71 28.75
C PHE A 118 -4.16 3.15 29.01
N LEU A 119 -3.40 3.48 27.97
CA LEU A 119 -1.99 3.84 28.13
C LEU A 119 -1.78 5.20 28.82
N THR A 120 -2.71 6.15 28.67
CA THR A 120 -2.48 7.55 29.07
C THR A 120 -3.42 8.05 30.16
N GLY A 121 -4.58 7.40 30.36
CA GLY A 121 -5.64 7.87 31.25
C GLY A 121 -6.35 9.15 30.80
N ARG A 122 -6.16 9.58 29.54
CA ARG A 122 -6.66 10.86 29.02
C ARG A 122 -7.66 10.68 27.87
N PRO A 123 -8.96 10.49 28.15
CA PRO A 123 -9.94 10.10 27.14
C PRO A 123 -10.18 11.15 26.06
N PHE A 124 -10.09 12.44 26.37
CA PHE A 124 -10.31 13.49 25.40
C PHE A 124 -9.18 13.54 24.35
N GLU A 125 -7.93 13.57 24.81
CA GLU A 125 -6.74 13.54 23.96
C GLU A 125 -6.69 12.24 23.13
N SER A 126 -7.06 11.11 23.72
CA SER A 126 -7.17 9.82 23.03
C SER A 126 -8.22 9.83 21.92
N PHE A 127 -9.40 10.41 22.18
CA PHE A 127 -10.44 10.55 21.16
C PHE A 127 -9.95 11.43 20.01
N PHE A 128 -9.36 12.59 20.33
CA PHE A 128 -8.87 13.51 19.31
C PHE A 128 -7.76 12.90 18.44
N ALA A 129 -6.77 12.23 19.04
CA ALA A 129 -5.71 11.55 18.30
C ALA A 129 -6.26 10.43 17.39
N SER A 130 -7.21 9.64 17.90
CA SER A 130 -7.82 8.54 17.14
C SER A 130 -8.73 9.05 16.01
N ALA A 131 -9.44 10.16 16.24
CA ALA A 131 -10.26 10.83 15.23
C ALA A 131 -9.38 11.43 14.12
N LEU A 132 -8.30 12.13 14.47
CA LEU A 132 -7.36 12.63 13.47
C LEU A 132 -6.72 11.49 12.67
N PHE A 133 -6.38 10.36 13.30
CA PHE A 133 -5.83 9.20 12.61
C PHE A 133 -6.83 8.58 11.64
N ALA A 134 -8.04 8.31 12.13
CA ALA A 134 -9.05 7.54 11.41
C ALA A 134 -9.69 8.35 10.29
N LEU A 135 -9.94 9.64 10.49
CA LEU A 135 -10.67 10.47 9.53
C LEU A 135 -9.77 11.15 8.50
N HIS A 136 -8.44 11.02 8.63
CA HIS A 136 -7.51 11.72 7.75
C HIS A 136 -7.69 11.33 6.28
N PRO A 137 -7.62 12.27 5.31
CA PRO A 137 -7.80 11.94 3.89
C PRO A 137 -6.80 10.91 3.36
N MET A 138 -5.60 10.84 3.94
CA MET A 138 -4.59 9.82 3.60
C MET A 138 -4.99 8.37 3.95
N ARG A 139 -6.16 8.15 4.58
CA ARG A 139 -6.74 6.81 4.78
C ARG A 139 -7.56 6.35 3.58
N ALA A 140 -7.97 7.24 2.68
CA ALA A 140 -8.81 6.91 1.52
C ALA A 140 -8.28 5.73 0.72
N GLU A 141 -6.99 5.75 0.37
CA GLU A 141 -6.31 4.65 -0.32
C GLU A 141 -6.40 3.32 0.44
N ALA A 142 -6.16 3.33 1.76
CA ALA A 142 -6.13 2.10 2.55
C ALA A 142 -7.54 1.50 2.73
N VAL A 143 -8.58 2.33 2.74
CA VAL A 143 -9.96 1.92 2.98
C VAL A 143 -10.70 1.57 1.68
N ALA A 144 -10.48 2.34 0.61
CA ALA A 144 -11.20 2.20 -0.66
C ALA A 144 -10.56 1.20 -1.62
N TRP A 145 -9.27 0.89 -1.50
CA TRP A 145 -8.61 -0.09 -2.37
C TRP A 145 -8.61 -1.47 -1.72
N ILE A 146 -9.31 -2.45 -2.31
CA ILE A 146 -9.58 -3.76 -1.68
C ILE A 146 -8.26 -4.50 -1.43
N ALA A 147 -7.34 -4.50 -2.39
CA ALA A 147 -6.03 -5.13 -2.21
C ALA A 147 -5.20 -4.48 -1.08
N CYS A 148 -5.49 -3.23 -0.73
CA CYS A 148 -4.81 -2.49 0.34
C CYS A 148 -5.23 -2.92 1.75
N ARG A 149 -6.19 -3.85 1.89
CA ARG A 149 -6.68 -4.36 3.18
C ARG A 149 -5.58 -4.79 4.16
N ARG A 150 -4.44 -5.26 3.65
CA ARG A 150 -3.23 -5.55 4.42
C ARG A 150 -2.82 -4.44 5.39
N GLU A 151 -3.05 -3.17 5.05
CA GLU A 151 -2.76 -2.03 5.92
C GLU A 151 -3.72 -1.99 7.13
N LEU A 152 -4.99 -2.29 6.88
CA LEU A 152 -6.06 -2.24 7.89
C LEU A 152 -5.93 -3.38 8.89
N THR A 153 -5.74 -4.61 8.41
CA THR A 153 -5.52 -5.80 9.25
C THR A 153 -4.22 -5.66 10.04
N CYS A 154 -3.13 -5.23 9.40
CA CYS A 154 -1.87 -4.97 10.07
C CYS A 154 -2.03 -3.90 11.16
N GLY A 155 -2.70 -2.77 10.87
CA GLY A 155 -2.89 -1.72 11.86
C GLY A 155 -3.78 -2.13 13.04
N PHE A 156 -4.80 -2.97 12.83
CA PHE A 156 -5.58 -3.55 13.93
C PHE A 156 -4.71 -4.39 14.86
N PHE A 157 -3.96 -5.35 14.31
CA PHE A 157 -3.11 -6.23 15.13
C PHE A 157 -1.91 -5.47 15.74
N TYR A 158 -1.44 -4.41 15.09
CA TYR A 158 -0.45 -3.49 15.65
C TYR A 158 -1.00 -2.77 16.89
N ALA A 159 -2.20 -2.19 16.80
CA ALA A 159 -2.86 -1.54 17.93
C ALA A 159 -3.13 -2.54 19.07
N LEU A 160 -3.51 -3.77 18.72
CA LEU A 160 -3.73 -4.86 19.69
C LEU A 160 -2.43 -5.23 20.41
N ALA A 161 -1.32 -5.38 19.68
CA ALA A 161 -0.01 -5.66 20.26
C ALA A 161 0.41 -4.55 21.24
N VAL A 162 0.16 -3.28 20.89
CA VAL A 162 0.42 -2.13 21.76
C VAL A 162 -0.44 -2.15 23.03
N LEU A 163 -1.74 -2.42 22.92
CA LEU A 163 -2.64 -2.56 24.08
C LEU A 163 -2.21 -3.70 25.02
N LEU A 164 -1.95 -4.87 24.44
CA LEU A 164 -1.51 -6.06 25.18
C LEU A 164 -0.16 -5.83 25.84
N TYR A 165 0.75 -5.11 25.17
CA TYR A 165 2.03 -4.73 25.77
C TYR A 165 1.84 -3.81 26.96
N GLY A 166 0.96 -2.80 26.87
CA GLY A 166 0.62 -1.97 28.02
C GLY A 166 0.10 -2.82 29.20
N ARG A 167 -0.76 -3.81 28.93
CA ARG A 167 -1.26 -4.73 29.97
C ARG A 167 -0.18 -5.65 30.54
N TYR A 168 0.82 -6.02 29.74
CA TYR A 168 2.01 -6.72 30.20
C TYR A 168 2.89 -5.80 31.07
N ALA A 169 3.11 -4.55 30.67
CA ALA A 169 3.96 -3.59 31.39
C ALA A 169 3.43 -3.24 32.79
N VAL A 170 2.12 -3.31 33.02
CA VAL A 170 1.51 -3.15 34.35
C VAL A 170 1.68 -4.40 35.21
N ARG A 171 1.54 -5.59 34.62
CA ARG A 171 1.67 -6.89 35.31
C ARG A 171 2.51 -7.84 34.47
N PRO A 172 3.84 -7.80 34.58
CA PRO A 172 4.72 -8.63 33.75
C PRO A 172 4.51 -10.12 34.04
N GLN A 173 4.01 -10.86 33.05
CA GLN A 173 3.78 -12.30 33.11
C GLN A 173 4.09 -12.92 31.75
N TRP A 174 4.68 -14.11 31.72
CA TRP A 174 5.05 -14.77 30.46
C TRP A 174 3.84 -15.04 29.57
N THR A 175 2.68 -15.42 30.14
CA THR A 175 1.43 -15.62 29.39
C THR A 175 0.95 -14.33 28.71
N ARG A 176 1.12 -13.17 29.36
CA ARG A 176 0.80 -11.87 28.74
C ARG A 176 1.79 -11.50 27.64
N MET A 177 3.07 -11.83 27.79
CA MET A 177 4.05 -11.67 26.71
C MET A 177 3.71 -12.55 25.51
N LEU A 178 3.23 -13.79 25.72
CA LEU A 178 2.75 -14.63 24.63
C LEU A 178 1.60 -13.99 23.84
N LEU A 179 0.68 -13.29 24.51
CA LEU A 179 -0.37 -12.54 23.81
C LEU A 179 0.20 -11.39 22.97
N VAL A 180 1.25 -10.71 23.44
CA VAL A 180 1.95 -9.67 22.66
C VAL A 180 2.63 -10.28 21.44
N VAL A 181 3.34 -11.41 21.61
CA VAL A 181 3.97 -12.15 20.52
C VAL A 181 2.91 -12.59 19.51
N ALA A 182 1.80 -13.18 19.96
CA ALA A 182 0.71 -13.61 19.07
C ALA A 182 0.11 -12.46 18.26
N ALA A 183 -0.16 -11.32 18.89
CA ALA A 183 -0.68 -10.14 18.20
C ALA A 183 0.35 -9.58 17.19
N MET A 184 1.63 -9.53 17.54
CA MET A 184 2.69 -9.13 16.62
C MET A 184 2.83 -10.10 15.44
N THR A 185 2.75 -11.41 15.67
CA THR A 185 2.76 -12.43 14.62
C THR A 185 1.63 -12.20 13.63
N LEU A 186 0.40 -11.96 14.10
CA LEU A 186 -0.74 -11.64 13.24
C LEU A 186 -0.56 -10.32 12.47
N ALA A 187 0.07 -9.32 13.08
CA ALA A 187 0.39 -8.05 12.40
C ALA A 187 1.41 -8.26 11.27
N VAL A 188 2.50 -9.01 11.53
CA VAL A 188 3.53 -9.36 10.56
C VAL A 188 2.95 -10.21 9.42
N MET A 189 2.11 -11.20 9.75
CA MET A 189 1.40 -12.02 8.77
C MET A 189 0.35 -11.24 7.96
N SER A 190 0.02 -10.01 8.36
CA SER A 190 -0.79 -9.10 7.57
C SER A 190 0.07 -8.27 6.63
N LYS A 191 1.15 -7.67 7.16
CA LYS A 191 2.11 -6.86 6.41
C LYS A 191 3.49 -6.83 7.10
N PRO A 192 4.61 -6.99 6.36
CA PRO A 192 5.96 -6.93 6.93
C PRO A 192 6.31 -5.61 7.65
N MET A 193 5.56 -4.53 7.44
CA MET A 193 5.80 -3.26 8.13
C MET A 193 5.71 -3.36 9.66
N ALA A 194 5.00 -4.37 10.20
CA ALA A 194 4.87 -4.60 11.63
C ALA A 194 6.18 -4.99 12.35
N VAL A 195 7.28 -5.25 11.63
CA VAL A 195 8.60 -5.52 12.22
C VAL A 195 9.13 -4.39 13.11
N THR A 196 8.52 -3.20 13.06
CA THR A 196 8.88 -2.04 13.88
C THR A 196 8.25 -2.04 15.28
N ILE A 197 7.35 -2.99 15.59
CA ILE A 197 6.68 -3.08 16.90
C ILE A 197 7.67 -3.03 18.08
N PRO A 198 8.75 -3.84 18.14
CA PRO A 198 9.65 -3.84 19.29
C PRO A 198 10.25 -2.46 19.60
N CYS A 199 10.59 -1.70 18.55
CA CYS A 199 11.11 -0.34 18.67
C CYS A 199 10.04 0.62 19.20
N VAL A 200 8.80 0.52 18.71
CA VAL A 200 7.69 1.34 19.22
C VAL A 200 7.37 1.01 20.68
N LEU A 201 7.44 -0.25 21.10
CA LEU A 201 7.23 -0.62 22.50
C LEU A 201 8.30 0.02 23.42
N LEU A 202 9.55 0.17 22.96
CA LEU A 202 10.58 0.92 23.69
C LEU A 202 10.27 2.43 23.77
N LEU A 203 9.70 3.01 22.71
CA LEU A 203 9.24 4.41 22.75
C LEU A 203 8.07 4.58 23.74
N LEU A 204 7.19 3.58 23.84
CA LEU A 204 6.07 3.57 24.77
C LEU A 204 6.52 3.35 26.23
N ASP A 205 7.57 2.57 26.45
CA ASP A 205 8.25 2.47 27.75
C ASP A 205 8.75 3.84 28.21
N PHE A 206 9.21 4.69 27.29
CA PHE A 206 9.59 6.07 27.59
C PHE A 206 8.38 6.97 27.88
N TRP A 207 7.43 7.04 26.97
CA TRP A 207 6.14 7.70 27.21
C TRP A 207 5.04 6.99 26.40
N PRO A 208 3.89 6.66 27.00
CA PRO A 208 3.39 7.15 28.29
C PRO A 208 3.67 6.25 29.50
N LEU A 209 4.25 5.05 29.33
CA LEU A 209 4.36 4.07 30.43
C LEU A 209 5.36 4.49 31.53
N GLY A 210 6.35 5.33 31.20
CA GLY A 210 7.29 5.91 32.16
C GLY A 210 8.28 4.91 32.78
N ARG A 211 8.55 3.80 32.08
CA ARG A 211 9.56 2.79 32.44
C ARG A 211 10.98 3.22 32.04
N LEU A 212 11.09 4.15 31.09
CA LEU A 212 12.31 4.87 30.70
C LEU A 212 12.14 6.37 30.92
N SER A 213 13.23 7.07 31.19
CA SER A 213 13.24 8.54 31.27
C SER A 213 14.57 9.11 30.77
N TRP A 214 14.59 10.42 30.49
CA TRP A 214 15.81 11.11 30.08
C TRP A 214 16.95 11.01 31.10
N LYS A 215 16.60 10.92 32.39
CA LYS A 215 17.56 10.86 33.52
C LYS A 215 18.04 9.45 33.82
N GLU A 216 17.22 8.42 33.57
CA GLU A 216 17.51 7.03 33.95
C GLU A 216 17.65 6.11 32.73
N ARG A 217 18.72 6.32 31.95
CA ARG A 217 18.97 5.55 30.71
C ARG A 217 19.47 4.12 30.94
N GLY A 218 19.99 3.81 32.13
CA GLY A 218 20.61 2.52 32.44
C GLY A 218 19.67 1.30 32.33
N ARG A 219 18.34 1.51 32.29
CA ARG A 219 17.34 0.44 32.14
C ARG A 219 17.06 0.04 30.68
N ALA A 220 17.53 0.80 29.69
CA ALA A 220 17.25 0.54 28.28
C ALA A 220 17.70 -0.85 27.80
N PRO A 221 18.91 -1.36 28.14
CA PRO A 221 19.33 -2.69 27.73
C PRO A 221 18.42 -3.80 28.28
N LEU A 222 17.97 -3.68 29.54
CA LEU A 222 17.08 -4.66 30.16
C LEU A 222 15.71 -4.71 29.45
N LEU A 223 15.17 -3.55 29.09
CA LEU A 223 13.91 -3.46 28.35
C LEU A 223 14.04 -3.90 26.89
N ALA A 224 15.22 -3.78 26.30
CA ALA A 224 15.51 -4.36 24.99
C ALA A 224 15.58 -5.90 25.06
N LEU A 225 16.24 -6.45 26.09
CA LEU A 225 16.30 -7.88 26.37
C LEU A 225 14.90 -8.48 26.63
N GLU A 226 14.01 -7.75 27.31
CA GLU A 226 12.60 -8.14 27.49
C GLU A 226 11.88 -8.39 26.14
N LYS A 227 12.30 -7.68 25.08
CA LYS A 227 11.68 -7.70 23.75
C LYS A 227 12.42 -8.60 22.76
N LEU A 228 13.43 -9.37 23.21
CA LEU A 228 14.18 -10.32 22.38
C LEU A 228 13.27 -11.23 21.53
N PRO A 229 12.19 -11.84 22.08
CA PRO A 229 11.29 -12.67 21.28
C PRO A 229 10.63 -11.91 20.12
N LEU A 230 10.34 -10.63 20.33
CA LEU A 230 9.72 -9.76 19.33
C LEU A 230 10.76 -9.34 18.26
N PHE A 231 11.99 -9.03 18.67
CA PHE A 231 13.08 -8.75 17.71
C PHE A 231 13.42 -9.99 16.87
N ALA A 232 13.43 -11.19 17.45
CA ALA A 232 13.64 -12.43 16.72
C ALA A 232 12.55 -12.64 15.64
N LEU A 233 11.29 -12.35 15.98
CA LEU A 233 10.18 -12.38 15.04
C LEU A 233 10.32 -11.32 13.92
N SER A 234 10.81 -10.12 14.25
CA SER A 234 11.13 -9.10 13.24
C SER A 234 12.19 -9.59 12.25
N ILE A 235 13.27 -10.19 12.73
CA ILE A 235 14.35 -10.74 11.89
C ILE A 235 13.80 -11.84 10.99
N PHE A 236 13.00 -12.76 11.55
CA PHE A 236 12.36 -13.82 10.78
C PHE A 236 11.43 -13.26 9.68
N SER A 237 10.63 -12.24 10.00
CA SER A 237 9.76 -11.56 9.02
C SER A 237 10.53 -10.89 7.88
N VAL A 238 11.68 -10.29 8.18
CA VAL A 238 12.53 -9.68 7.13
C VAL A 238 13.11 -10.78 6.25
N TRP A 239 13.57 -11.88 6.85
CA TRP A 239 14.12 -13.02 6.12
C TRP A 239 13.08 -13.67 5.18
N ILE A 240 11.85 -13.95 5.66
CA ILE A 240 10.81 -14.53 4.80
C ILE A 240 10.37 -13.58 3.68
N GLY A 241 10.35 -12.26 3.95
CA GLY A 241 10.08 -11.25 2.93
C GLY A 241 11.15 -11.23 1.83
N TYR A 242 12.42 -11.37 2.21
CA TYR A 242 13.54 -11.49 1.27
C TYR A 242 13.43 -12.75 0.40
N VAL A 243 13.07 -13.90 0.99
CA VAL A 243 12.82 -15.15 0.24
C VAL A 243 11.66 -14.98 -0.76
N GLY A 244 10.57 -14.32 -0.33
CA GLY A 244 9.41 -14.05 -1.18
C GLY A 244 9.72 -13.18 -2.39
N GLN A 245 10.50 -12.12 -2.21
CA GLN A 245 10.92 -11.25 -3.31
C GLN A 245 11.78 -11.98 -4.34
N ARG A 246 12.75 -12.79 -3.90
CA ARG A 246 13.58 -13.59 -4.82
C ARG A 246 12.81 -14.67 -5.58
N SER A 247 11.66 -15.09 -5.06
CA SER A 247 10.81 -16.07 -5.72
C SER A 247 9.99 -15.47 -6.88
N MET A 248 9.99 -14.15 -7.06
CA MET A 248 9.35 -13.48 -8.20
C MET A 248 10.37 -13.09 -9.28
N PRO A 249 10.31 -13.71 -10.47
CA PRO A 249 11.23 -13.38 -11.57
C PRO A 249 11.03 -11.97 -12.15
N SER A 250 9.91 -11.28 -11.85
CA SER A 250 9.41 -10.13 -12.61
C SER A 250 9.42 -8.78 -11.89
N THR A 251 9.83 -8.70 -10.61
CA THR A 251 10.01 -7.40 -9.95
C THR A 251 11.41 -6.90 -10.22
N VAL A 252 11.54 -5.88 -11.06
CA VAL A 252 12.75 -5.06 -11.14
C VAL A 252 12.96 -4.50 -9.74
N ASP A 253 13.91 -5.05 -8.98
CA ASP A 253 14.34 -4.42 -7.73
C ASP A 253 15.03 -3.11 -8.12
N LEU A 254 14.25 -2.04 -8.19
CA LEU A 254 14.71 -0.69 -8.45
C LEU A 254 15.79 -0.28 -7.45
N SER A 255 15.89 -0.94 -6.29
CA SER A 255 16.92 -0.67 -5.29
C SER A 255 18.32 -1.14 -5.69
N GLU A 256 18.43 -2.10 -6.62
CA GLU A 256 19.70 -2.50 -7.24
C GLU A 256 20.11 -1.52 -8.35
N LYS A 257 19.13 -0.85 -8.99
CA LYS A 257 19.38 0.13 -10.06
C LYS A 257 19.62 1.56 -9.56
N LEU A 258 19.12 1.89 -8.37
CA LEU A 258 19.19 3.25 -7.81
C LEU A 258 20.33 3.38 -6.78
N SER A 259 21.09 4.46 -6.89
CA SER A 259 22.20 4.73 -5.96
C SER A 259 21.71 4.96 -4.53
N LEU A 260 22.56 4.66 -3.55
CA LEU A 260 22.26 4.93 -2.14
C LEU A 260 21.96 6.41 -1.88
N ALA A 261 22.66 7.32 -2.57
CA ALA A 261 22.42 8.76 -2.48
C ALA A 261 21.00 9.12 -2.94
N PHE A 262 20.54 8.52 -4.04
CA PHE A 262 19.17 8.71 -4.52
C PHE A 262 18.14 8.19 -3.51
N ARG A 263 18.37 7.01 -2.94
CA ARG A 263 17.51 6.41 -1.91
C ARG A 263 17.38 7.29 -0.67
N ILE A 264 18.50 7.84 -0.19
CA ILE A 264 18.53 8.77 0.95
C ILE A 264 17.78 10.06 0.59
N GLY A 265 18.05 10.65 -0.58
CA GLY A 265 17.37 11.85 -1.02
C GLY A 265 15.86 11.66 -1.18
N ASN A 266 15.43 10.52 -1.73
CA ASN A 266 14.04 10.11 -1.80
C ASN A 266 13.40 10.02 -0.41
N ALA A 267 14.10 9.39 0.55
CA ALA A 267 13.58 9.21 1.89
C ALA A 267 13.34 10.54 2.59
N VAL A 268 14.33 11.46 2.51
CA VAL A 268 14.24 12.82 3.05
C VAL A 268 13.06 13.58 2.43
N LEU A 269 12.96 13.58 1.10
CA LEU A 269 11.87 14.25 0.40
C LEU A 269 10.51 13.64 0.75
N SER A 270 10.42 12.31 0.87
CA SER A 270 9.21 11.60 1.23
C SER A 270 8.76 11.91 2.66
N TYR A 271 9.67 12.01 3.63
CA TYR A 271 9.33 12.47 4.98
C TYR A 271 8.76 13.90 4.95
N GLY A 272 9.39 14.82 4.23
CA GLY A 272 8.89 16.18 4.07
C GLY A 272 7.50 16.22 3.43
N ARG A 273 7.29 15.44 2.36
CA ARG A 273 5.99 15.32 1.69
C ARG A 273 4.93 14.68 2.57
N TYR A 274 5.25 13.67 3.37
CA TYR A 274 4.28 13.11 4.32
C TYR A 274 3.84 14.15 5.35
N LEU A 275 4.77 14.94 5.89
CA LEU A 275 4.43 16.03 6.82
C LEU A 275 3.56 17.10 6.15
N TRP A 276 3.89 17.46 4.90
CA TRP A 276 3.05 18.36 4.11
C TRP A 276 1.66 17.79 3.89
N ASN A 277 1.55 16.53 3.47
CA ASN A 277 0.27 15.86 3.23
C ASN A 277 -0.55 15.64 4.52
N THR A 278 0.09 15.54 5.68
CA THR A 278 -0.59 15.52 6.98
C THR A 278 -1.25 16.87 7.31
N VAL A 279 -0.62 17.99 6.94
CA VAL A 279 -1.16 19.33 7.24
C VAL A 279 -2.08 19.83 6.12
N CYS A 280 -1.76 19.53 4.87
CA CYS A 280 -2.43 20.00 3.67
C CYS A 280 -2.73 18.84 2.69
N PRO A 281 -3.75 18.00 2.98
CA PRO A 281 -4.09 16.83 2.17
C PRO A 281 -4.92 17.18 0.92
N LEU A 282 -4.50 18.18 0.14
CA LEU A 282 -5.24 18.67 -1.04
C LEU A 282 -4.78 18.08 -2.37
N TRP A 283 -3.58 17.53 -2.42
CA TRP A 283 -2.93 17.02 -3.65
C TRP A 283 -2.45 15.58 -3.47
N LEU A 284 -3.32 14.75 -2.90
CA LEU A 284 -3.04 13.33 -2.77
C LEU A 284 -3.22 12.65 -4.13
N SER A 285 -2.25 11.81 -4.47
CA SER A 285 -2.26 10.96 -5.67
C SER A 285 -2.31 9.49 -5.26
N GLY A 286 -2.98 8.64 -6.04
CA GLY A 286 -2.93 7.18 -5.84
C GLY A 286 -1.59 6.57 -6.25
N TYR A 287 -0.81 7.28 -7.05
CA TYR A 287 0.55 6.90 -7.42
C TYR A 287 1.41 8.16 -7.62
N TYR A 288 2.58 8.22 -7.00
CA TYR A 288 3.49 9.37 -7.06
C TYR A 288 4.65 9.09 -8.02
N PRO A 289 4.61 9.64 -9.26
CA PRO A 289 5.60 9.37 -10.30
C PRO A 289 6.85 10.26 -10.17
N GLU A 290 6.78 11.36 -9.41
CA GLU A 290 7.75 12.48 -9.48
C GLU A 290 9.16 12.16 -8.95
N LEU A 291 9.43 10.91 -8.60
CA LEU A 291 10.69 10.45 -8.05
C LEU A 291 11.39 9.50 -9.04
N ARG A 292 10.94 9.39 -10.28
CA ARG A 292 11.63 8.64 -11.36
C ARG A 292 12.40 9.53 -12.34
N GLY A 293 12.01 10.81 -12.48
CA GLY A 293 12.66 11.79 -13.37
C GLY A 293 13.82 12.58 -12.74
N GLY A 294 14.11 12.37 -11.45
CA GLY A 294 15.13 13.11 -10.68
C GLY A 294 14.57 13.72 -9.40
N LEU A 295 15.41 13.89 -8.38
CA LEU A 295 14.98 14.47 -7.10
C LEU A 295 15.05 16.01 -7.16
N PRO A 296 13.95 16.73 -6.91
CA PRO A 296 13.98 18.19 -6.90
C PRO A 296 14.83 18.69 -5.72
N VAL A 297 15.99 19.29 -6.04
CA VAL A 297 16.98 19.75 -5.03
C VAL A 297 16.35 20.71 -4.03
N TYR A 298 15.56 21.69 -4.49
CA TYR A 298 14.87 22.64 -3.62
C TYR A 298 13.87 21.96 -2.68
N GLY A 299 13.12 20.97 -3.16
CA GLY A 299 12.20 20.20 -2.34
C GLY A 299 12.93 19.40 -1.26
N MET A 300 14.08 18.82 -1.60
CA MET A 300 14.93 18.09 -0.66
C MET A 300 15.52 19.02 0.40
N LEU A 301 16.07 20.17 0.01
CA LEU A 301 16.61 21.17 0.95
C LEU A 301 15.53 21.69 1.91
N ALA A 302 14.35 22.01 1.39
CA ALA A 302 13.22 22.41 2.22
C ALA A 302 12.82 21.31 3.22
N ALA A 303 12.75 20.06 2.77
CA ALA A 303 12.47 18.92 3.64
C ALA A 303 13.53 18.76 4.74
N ILE A 304 14.83 18.89 4.41
CA ILE A 304 15.93 18.85 5.39
C ILE A 304 15.74 19.92 6.47
N VAL A 305 15.51 21.18 6.06
CA VAL A 305 15.33 22.30 6.99
C VAL A 305 14.14 22.04 7.92
N VAL A 306 13.00 21.61 7.38
CA VAL A 306 11.81 21.29 8.17
C VAL A 306 12.07 20.14 9.14
N LEU A 307 12.70 19.05 8.69
CA LEU A 307 12.99 17.89 9.52
C LEU A 307 13.97 18.21 10.65
N ILE A 308 15.00 19.01 10.38
CA ILE A 308 15.95 19.47 11.40
C ILE A 308 15.25 20.39 12.40
N ALA A 309 14.48 21.38 11.93
CA ALA A 309 13.78 22.32 12.79
C ALA A 309 12.76 21.60 13.70
N LEU A 310 11.97 20.68 13.16
CA LEU A 310 11.02 19.89 13.94
C LEU A 310 11.71 18.96 14.93
N THR A 311 12.79 18.28 14.52
CA THR A 311 13.55 17.42 15.42
C THR A 311 14.17 18.23 16.56
N ALA A 312 14.77 19.38 16.25
CA ALA A 312 15.32 20.29 17.25
C ALA A 312 14.24 20.82 18.20
N LEU A 313 13.07 21.20 17.69
CA LEU A 313 11.93 21.64 18.50
C LEU A 313 11.43 20.53 19.43
N VAL A 314 11.28 19.31 18.92
CA VAL A 314 10.85 18.14 19.71
C VAL A 314 11.84 17.86 20.83
N LEU A 315 13.14 17.83 20.52
CA LEU A 315 14.20 17.60 21.51
C LEU A 315 14.31 18.76 22.51
N TRP A 316 14.14 20.00 22.08
CA TRP A 316 14.17 21.18 22.94
C TRP A 316 12.97 21.24 23.89
N SER A 317 11.79 20.81 23.43
CA SER A 317 10.56 20.78 24.25
C SER A 317 10.68 19.85 25.47
N GLN A 318 11.54 18.82 25.38
CA GLN A 318 11.69 17.75 26.37
C GLN A 318 10.36 17.06 26.74
N LYS A 319 9.33 17.18 25.87
CA LYS A 319 8.01 16.60 26.07
C LYS A 319 7.99 15.14 25.63
N GLY A 320 7.60 14.26 26.55
CA GLY A 320 7.54 12.81 26.30
C GLY A 320 6.67 12.44 25.09
N HIS A 321 5.46 13.02 25.02
CA HIS A 321 4.52 12.75 23.92
C HIS A 321 5.04 13.21 22.56
N ALA A 322 5.70 14.38 22.50
CA ALA A 322 6.26 14.91 21.26
C ALA A 322 7.41 14.02 20.76
N PHE A 323 8.33 13.63 21.66
CA PHE A 323 9.43 12.74 21.32
C PHE A 323 8.94 11.36 20.87
N THR A 324 8.09 10.69 21.66
CA THR A 324 7.55 9.37 21.31
C THR A 324 6.82 9.41 19.97
N GLY A 325 5.96 10.41 19.75
CA GLY A 325 5.20 10.50 18.51
C GLY A 325 6.07 10.78 17.28
N TRP A 326 7.06 11.67 17.40
CA TRP A 326 8.01 11.97 16.33
C TRP A 326 8.91 10.78 16.00
N ALA A 327 9.49 10.13 17.02
CA ALA A 327 10.33 8.95 16.84
C ALA A 327 9.55 7.74 16.30
N TRP A 328 8.27 7.61 16.68
CA TRP A 328 7.38 6.59 16.11
C TRP A 328 7.17 6.86 14.62
N PHE A 329 6.78 8.08 14.25
CA PHE A 329 6.56 8.47 12.85
C PHE A 329 7.80 8.19 11.98
N GLY A 330 8.97 8.66 12.42
CA GLY A 330 10.24 8.40 11.72
C GLY A 330 10.60 6.91 11.68
N GLY A 331 10.65 6.26 12.84
CA GLY A 331 11.14 4.89 12.94
C GLY A 331 10.28 3.85 12.21
N THR A 332 8.95 4.03 12.22
CA THR A 332 8.04 3.07 11.58
C THR A 332 7.94 3.23 10.06
N LEU A 333 8.36 4.38 9.50
CA LEU A 333 8.42 4.58 8.05
C LEU A 333 9.67 3.96 7.41
N VAL A 334 10.74 3.72 8.15
CA VAL A 334 12.03 3.22 7.64
C VAL A 334 11.90 2.04 6.67
N PRO A 335 11.08 0.99 6.92
CA PRO A 335 10.98 -0.16 6.02
C PRO A 335 10.35 0.16 4.65
N VAL A 336 9.64 1.29 4.52
CA VAL A 336 8.83 1.62 3.32
C VAL A 336 9.17 2.98 2.72
N ILE A 337 10.08 3.75 3.32
CA ILE A 337 10.42 5.11 2.88
C ILE A 337 11.36 5.14 1.65
N GLY A 338 11.71 3.97 1.08
CA GLY A 338 12.62 3.83 -0.04
C GLY A 338 14.11 3.68 0.34
N LEU A 339 14.41 3.50 1.64
CA LEU A 339 15.77 3.21 2.09
C LEU A 339 16.19 1.75 1.84
N ILE A 340 15.26 0.80 1.91
CA ILE A 340 15.52 -0.65 1.78
C ILE A 340 14.51 -1.21 0.76
N GLY A 341 14.97 -1.54 -0.45
CA GLY A 341 14.10 -2.10 -1.50
C GLY A 341 13.07 -1.09 -2.03
N PHE A 342 12.87 -1.06 -3.34
CA PHE A 342 11.77 -0.30 -3.93
C PHE A 342 10.72 -1.31 -4.41
N GLY A 343 9.48 -1.14 -3.94
CA GLY A 343 8.35 -1.49 -4.79
C GLY A 343 8.30 -0.50 -5.97
N ASN A 344 7.35 -0.68 -6.88
CA ASN A 344 7.27 0.22 -8.05
C ASN A 344 7.02 1.70 -7.69
N ALA A 345 6.60 2.04 -6.46
CA ALA A 345 6.36 3.42 -6.02
C ALA A 345 7.48 3.93 -5.10
N ALA A 346 7.79 5.22 -5.19
CA ALA A 346 8.77 5.87 -4.32
C ALA A 346 8.16 6.37 -2.99
N MET A 347 6.85 6.59 -2.98
CA MET A 347 6.02 7.04 -1.84
C MET A 347 4.58 6.57 -2.06
N ALA A 348 3.82 6.29 -1.00
CA ALA A 348 2.40 5.99 -1.08
C ALA A 348 1.66 6.41 0.20
N ASN A 349 0.44 6.95 0.10
CA ASN A 349 -0.28 7.47 1.27
C ASN A 349 -0.58 6.36 2.28
N ARG A 350 -0.93 5.17 1.79
CA ARG A 350 -1.15 3.96 2.59
C ARG A 350 -0.01 3.61 3.55
N TRP A 351 1.24 3.93 3.21
CA TRP A 351 2.39 3.63 4.07
C TRP A 351 2.40 4.45 5.36
N THR A 352 1.64 5.54 5.43
CA THR A 352 1.49 6.30 6.68
C THR A 352 0.54 5.66 7.69
N TYR A 353 -0.15 4.56 7.37
CA TYR A 353 -1.20 4.01 8.24
C TYR A 353 -0.73 3.74 9.68
N ILE A 354 0.38 3.06 9.89
CA ILE A 354 0.96 2.89 11.24
C ILE A 354 1.69 4.17 11.75
N PRO A 355 2.59 4.80 10.96
CA PRO A 355 3.36 5.95 11.41
C PRO A 355 2.53 7.15 11.87
N HIS A 356 1.40 7.40 11.19
CA HIS A 356 0.58 8.58 11.44
C HIS A 356 -0.02 8.58 12.84
N MET A 357 -0.29 7.41 13.43
CA MET A 357 -0.82 7.33 14.80
C MET A 357 0.13 7.97 15.82
N GLY A 358 1.44 7.75 15.68
CA GLY A 358 2.45 8.40 16.52
C GLY A 358 2.41 9.93 16.38
N LEU A 359 2.32 10.43 15.15
CA LEU A 359 2.22 11.86 14.86
C LEU A 359 0.92 12.48 15.40
N MET A 360 -0.23 11.82 15.19
CA MET A 360 -1.54 12.29 15.67
C MET A 360 -1.60 12.32 17.20
N MET A 361 -0.93 11.37 17.86
CA MET A 361 -0.77 11.36 19.31
C MET A 361 0.07 12.55 19.79
N ALA A 362 1.22 12.85 19.16
CA ALA A 362 2.00 14.04 19.50
C ALA A 362 1.18 15.33 19.32
N VAL A 363 0.52 15.49 18.17
CA VAL A 363 -0.30 16.66 17.85
C VAL A 363 -1.44 16.86 18.84
N SER A 364 -2.18 15.79 19.16
CA SER A 364 -3.34 15.86 20.07
C SER A 364 -2.93 16.34 21.48
N TRP A 365 -1.85 15.77 22.04
CA TRP A 365 -1.37 16.17 23.36
C TRP A 365 -0.79 17.59 23.35
N THR A 366 0.03 17.92 22.35
CA THR A 366 0.60 19.27 22.22
C THR A 366 -0.49 20.33 22.07
N TRP A 367 -1.53 20.07 21.26
CA TRP A 367 -2.69 20.96 21.13
C TRP A 367 -3.38 21.17 22.48
N CYS A 368 -3.64 20.10 23.22
CA CYS A 368 -4.34 20.19 24.50
C CYS A 368 -3.52 20.91 25.57
N GLU A 369 -2.19 20.84 25.51
CA GLU A 369 -1.29 21.63 26.37
C GLU A 369 -1.30 23.11 26.00
N ILE A 370 -1.17 23.44 24.70
CA ILE A 370 -1.22 24.83 24.20
C ILE A 370 -2.57 25.46 24.54
N ALA A 371 -3.67 24.73 24.32
CA ALA A 371 -5.02 25.20 24.60
C ALA A 371 -5.35 25.30 26.10
N GLN A 372 -4.41 24.99 26.99
CA GLN A 372 -4.50 25.24 28.44
C GLN A 372 -3.54 26.35 28.89
N MET A 373 -2.70 26.89 28.00
CA MET A 373 -1.75 27.95 28.34
C MET A 373 -2.48 29.25 28.71
N PRO A 374 -2.04 29.98 29.76
CA PRO A 374 -2.74 31.17 30.26
C PRO A 374 -2.79 32.41 29.33
N ALA A 375 -2.30 32.34 28.09
CA ALA A 375 -1.97 33.55 27.32
C ALA A 375 -2.58 33.60 25.91
N LEU A 376 -3.78 34.18 25.82
CA LEU A 376 -4.25 35.04 24.70
C LEU A 376 -5.02 36.28 25.24
N ARG A 377 -4.69 36.77 26.44
CA ARG A 377 -5.30 37.96 27.08
C ARG A 377 -4.35 39.16 27.20
N GLY A 378 -3.42 39.30 26.27
CA GLY A 378 -2.41 40.36 26.28
C GLY A 378 -2.69 41.60 25.43
N ALA A 379 -3.81 41.71 24.71
CA ALA A 379 -3.98 42.79 23.72
C ALA A 379 -5.01 43.91 24.06
N ASN A 380 -5.97 43.70 24.97
CA ASN A 380 -7.04 44.70 25.22
C ASN A 380 -7.20 45.16 26.68
N ALA A 381 -6.19 44.98 27.53
CA ALA A 381 -6.23 45.43 28.93
C ALA A 381 -5.25 46.58 29.25
N ALA A 382 -4.86 47.36 28.25
CA ALA A 382 -4.02 48.54 28.41
C ALA A 382 -4.81 49.82 28.07
N ALA A 383 -5.82 50.15 28.89
CA ALA A 383 -6.36 51.50 29.03
C ALA A 383 -7.38 51.56 30.19
N ALA A 384 -6.90 51.63 31.43
CA ALA A 384 -7.70 52.16 32.53
C ALA A 384 -6.76 52.97 33.45
N PRO A 385 -7.07 54.25 33.75
CA PRO A 385 -6.17 55.09 34.52
C PRO A 385 -6.12 54.67 35.99
N ALA A 386 -4.96 54.90 36.59
CA ALA A 386 -4.62 54.54 37.97
C ALA A 386 -5.53 55.22 39.00
N GLY A 387 -6.46 54.46 39.57
CA GLY A 387 -7.24 54.81 40.77
C GLY A 387 -6.88 53.89 41.95
N LYS A 388 -6.46 54.49 43.06
CA LYS A 388 -5.92 53.84 44.26
C LYS A 388 -6.96 53.01 45.05
N LYS A 389 -6.42 51.96 45.69
CA LYS A 389 -6.81 51.27 46.96
C LYS A 389 -7.68 50.00 46.90
N ASN A 390 -7.13 48.99 47.60
CA ASN A 390 -7.75 47.79 48.17
C ASN A 390 -8.50 46.83 47.24
N ARG A 391 -7.78 45.81 46.75
CA ARG A 391 -8.41 44.53 46.39
C ARG A 391 -7.44 43.38 46.61
N LYS A 392 -7.88 42.40 47.43
CA LYS A 392 -7.25 41.09 47.61
C LYS A 392 -6.74 40.58 46.25
N LYS A 393 -5.45 40.28 46.13
CA LYS A 393 -4.87 39.60 44.95
C LYS A 393 -5.49 38.20 44.84
N LYS A 394 -6.69 38.11 44.26
CA LYS A 394 -7.11 36.90 43.55
C LYS A 394 -6.26 36.87 42.29
N THR A 395 -5.21 36.06 42.30
CA THR A 395 -4.51 35.62 41.10
C THR A 395 -5.53 34.92 40.22
N VAL A 396 -6.17 35.67 39.31
CA VAL A 396 -6.97 35.09 38.24
C VAL A 396 -5.98 34.45 37.28
N THR A 397 -5.66 33.18 37.53
CA THR A 397 -4.99 32.30 36.57
C THR A 397 -5.97 32.04 35.43
N GLY A 398 -6.04 33.00 34.50
CA GLY A 398 -6.90 32.95 33.33
C GLY A 398 -6.41 31.86 32.38
N HIS A 399 -6.80 30.61 32.63
CA HIS A 399 -6.68 29.55 31.63
C HIS A 399 -7.50 29.95 30.41
N SER A 400 -7.02 29.62 29.22
CA SER A 400 -7.81 29.68 27.99
C SER A 400 -9.15 28.98 28.20
N PRO A 401 -10.28 29.58 27.74
CA PRO A 401 -11.58 28.97 27.93
C PRO A 401 -11.65 27.58 27.29
N ALA A 402 -12.32 26.62 27.95
CA ALA A 402 -12.49 25.26 27.42
C ALA A 402 -13.10 25.22 26.01
N TRP A 403 -13.85 26.25 25.61
CA TRP A 403 -14.40 26.37 24.26
C TRP A 403 -13.32 26.51 23.18
N PHE A 404 -12.16 27.12 23.46
CA PHE A 404 -11.08 27.28 22.46
C PHE A 404 -10.49 25.92 22.07
N ARG A 405 -10.16 25.11 23.09
CA ARG A 405 -9.68 23.74 22.90
C ARG A 405 -10.68 22.92 22.09
N ASN A 406 -11.94 22.96 22.49
CA ASN A 406 -12.99 22.16 21.87
C ASN A 406 -13.29 22.64 20.44
N ALA A 407 -13.31 23.95 20.18
CA ALA A 407 -13.52 24.51 18.86
C ALA A 407 -12.42 24.10 17.88
N GLY A 408 -11.14 24.17 18.28
CA GLY A 408 -10.05 23.73 17.40
C GLY A 408 -10.11 22.23 17.08
N VAL A 409 -10.47 21.39 18.07
CA VAL A 409 -10.71 19.96 17.84
C VAL A 409 -11.86 19.74 16.86
N SER A 410 -13.00 20.41 17.05
CA SER A 410 -14.16 20.29 16.16
C SER A 410 -13.85 20.74 14.74
N VAL A 411 -13.10 21.85 14.57
CA VAL A 411 -12.67 22.33 13.23
C VAL A 411 -11.76 21.30 12.57
N ALA A 412 -10.75 20.79 13.28
CA ALA A 412 -9.82 19.81 12.71
C ALA A 412 -10.53 18.50 12.31
N VAL A 413 -11.44 18.01 13.15
CA VAL A 413 -12.26 16.82 12.84
C VAL A 413 -13.18 17.09 11.66
N LEU A 414 -13.85 18.25 11.60
CA LEU A 414 -14.73 18.60 10.48
C LEU A 414 -13.97 18.72 9.16
N LEU A 415 -12.78 19.33 9.18
CA LEU A 415 -11.90 19.39 8.00
C LEU A 415 -11.47 18.00 7.56
N CYS A 416 -11.09 17.11 8.48
CA CYS A 416 -10.77 15.72 8.15
C CYS A 416 -11.98 15.00 7.54
N VAL A 417 -13.20 15.23 8.07
CA VAL A 417 -14.43 14.66 7.50
C VAL A 417 -14.66 15.12 6.07
N ILE A 418 -14.66 16.44 5.83
CA ILE A 418 -14.94 17.02 4.50
C ILE A 418 -13.87 16.58 3.48
N LEU A 419 -12.59 16.75 3.84
CA LEU A 419 -11.49 16.39 2.95
C LEU A 419 -11.39 14.87 2.76
N GLY A 420 -11.69 14.09 3.79
CA GLY A 420 -11.69 12.63 3.74
C GLY A 420 -12.78 12.11 2.80
N MET A 421 -14.01 12.62 2.93
CA MET A 421 -15.11 12.26 2.03
C MET A 421 -14.76 12.59 0.57
N ARG A 422 -14.20 13.78 0.34
CA ARG A 422 -13.78 14.19 -1.00
C ARG A 422 -12.67 13.29 -1.54
N GLU A 423 -11.64 13.03 -0.76
CA GLU A 423 -10.51 12.21 -1.21
C GLU A 423 -10.96 10.77 -1.50
N THR A 424 -11.79 10.18 -0.64
CA THR A 424 -12.34 8.84 -0.86
C THR A 424 -13.17 8.75 -2.13
N SER A 425 -13.90 9.80 -2.51
CA SER A 425 -14.69 9.81 -3.75
C SER A 425 -13.84 9.63 -5.02
N TYR A 426 -12.55 10.00 -5.00
CA TYR A 426 -11.68 9.79 -6.16
C TYR A 426 -11.32 8.32 -6.40
N TRP A 427 -11.51 7.45 -5.40
CA TRP A 427 -11.22 6.02 -5.47
C TRP A 427 -12.41 5.19 -5.97
N CYS A 428 -13.45 5.83 -6.53
CA CYS A 428 -14.66 5.13 -6.94
C CYS A 428 -14.49 4.20 -8.14
N ASN A 429 -13.58 4.55 -9.06
CA ASN A 429 -13.20 3.74 -10.22
C ASN A 429 -11.85 4.22 -10.80
N ASP A 430 -11.27 3.41 -11.69
CA ASP A 430 -9.96 3.68 -12.29
C ASP A 430 -9.91 4.96 -13.14
N GLU A 431 -11.01 5.35 -13.78
CA GLU A 431 -11.05 6.55 -14.63
C GLU A 431 -10.94 7.82 -13.79
N VAL A 432 -11.75 7.95 -12.74
CA VAL A 432 -11.71 9.10 -11.82
C VAL A 432 -10.35 9.17 -11.13
N LEU A 433 -9.85 8.03 -10.65
CA LEU A 433 -8.56 7.97 -9.96
C LEU A 433 -7.41 8.36 -10.92
N SER A 434 -7.39 7.85 -12.15
CA SER A 434 -6.34 8.17 -13.12
C SER A 434 -6.39 9.64 -13.55
N ASN A 435 -7.58 10.20 -13.77
CA ASN A 435 -7.73 11.63 -14.05
C ASN A 435 -7.25 12.48 -12.87
N ARG A 436 -7.52 12.06 -11.63
CA ARG A 436 -7.02 12.73 -10.43
C ARG A 436 -5.50 12.69 -10.36
N MET A 437 -4.88 11.54 -10.66
CA MET A 437 -3.42 11.40 -10.73
C MET A 437 -2.81 12.34 -11.77
N LEU A 438 -3.41 12.48 -12.96
CA LEU A 438 -2.97 13.44 -13.98
C LEU A 438 -3.13 14.89 -13.51
N ALA A 439 -4.25 15.23 -12.87
CA ALA A 439 -4.47 16.58 -12.36
C ALA A 439 -3.45 17.00 -11.29
N VAL A 440 -3.08 16.07 -10.39
CA VAL A 440 -2.08 16.33 -9.34
C VAL A 440 -0.67 16.44 -9.90
N SER A 441 -0.32 15.60 -10.87
CA SER A 441 0.99 15.58 -11.53
C SER A 441 1.12 16.55 -12.71
N ARG A 442 0.09 17.35 -13.00
CA ARG A 442 0.03 18.25 -14.17
C ARG A 442 0.26 17.53 -15.50
N GLY A 443 -0.25 16.31 -15.61
CA GLY A 443 -0.13 15.44 -16.79
C GLY A 443 1.08 14.52 -16.76
N GLU A 444 2.00 14.65 -15.81
CA GLU A 444 3.25 13.88 -15.76
C GLU A 444 3.10 12.57 -14.97
N ASN A 445 2.13 11.71 -15.34
CA ASN A 445 1.94 10.41 -14.68
C ASN A 445 1.74 9.27 -15.69
N ALA A 446 2.83 8.55 -15.99
CA ALA A 446 2.84 7.45 -16.95
C ALA A 446 1.91 6.28 -16.57
N ALA A 447 1.75 5.99 -15.28
CA ALA A 447 0.84 4.96 -14.79
C ALA A 447 -0.63 5.35 -15.05
N ALA A 448 -0.99 6.61 -14.77
CA ALA A 448 -2.33 7.12 -15.06
C ALA A 448 -2.64 7.13 -16.56
N HIS A 449 -1.67 7.53 -17.39
CA HIS A 449 -1.79 7.42 -18.85
C HIS A 449 -1.99 5.96 -19.29
N THR A 450 -1.21 5.02 -18.77
CA THR A 450 -1.37 3.60 -19.10
C THR A 450 -2.77 3.08 -18.74
N ASN A 451 -3.28 3.44 -17.56
CA ASN A 451 -4.62 3.04 -17.14
C ASN A 451 -5.71 3.63 -18.03
N LEU A 452 -5.64 4.93 -18.34
CA LEU A 452 -6.60 5.55 -19.25
C LEU A 452 -6.50 4.95 -20.65
N GLY A 453 -5.28 4.63 -21.12
CA GLY A 453 -5.06 3.92 -22.38
C GLY A 453 -5.78 2.58 -22.42
N TYR A 454 -5.66 1.79 -21.35
CA TYR A 454 -6.36 0.52 -21.20
C TYR A 454 -7.88 0.70 -21.19
N LEU A 455 -8.41 1.64 -20.40
CA LEU A 455 -9.84 1.90 -20.32
C LEU A 455 -10.43 2.35 -21.65
N ARG A 456 -9.73 3.25 -22.38
CA ARG A 456 -10.16 3.70 -23.72
C ARG A 456 -10.10 2.57 -24.74
N ASN A 457 -9.13 1.66 -24.64
CA ASN A 457 -9.07 0.49 -25.50
C ASN A 457 -10.27 -0.44 -25.28
N GLN A 458 -10.63 -0.70 -24.02
CA GLN A 458 -11.83 -1.49 -23.67
C GLN A 458 -13.13 -0.85 -24.18
N GLN A 459 -13.17 0.48 -24.28
CA GLN A 459 -14.30 1.23 -24.84
C GLN A 459 -14.30 1.28 -26.39
N GLY A 460 -13.34 0.62 -27.05
CA GLY A 460 -13.19 0.66 -28.51
C GLY A 460 -12.62 1.99 -29.05
N MET A 461 -12.19 2.89 -28.18
CA MET A 461 -11.65 4.21 -28.53
C MET A 461 -10.15 4.14 -28.85
N ALA A 462 -9.80 3.41 -29.90
CA ALA A 462 -8.42 3.06 -30.23
C ALA A 462 -7.46 4.27 -30.36
N GLN A 463 -7.94 5.40 -30.90
CA GLN A 463 -7.11 6.60 -31.05
C GLN A 463 -6.79 7.28 -29.71
N GLN A 464 -7.78 7.33 -28.80
CA GLN A 464 -7.53 7.87 -27.44
C GLN A 464 -6.62 6.94 -26.64
N ALA A 465 -6.81 5.62 -26.80
CA ALA A 465 -5.94 4.63 -26.18
C ALA A 465 -4.48 4.79 -26.65
N LEU A 466 -4.28 4.92 -27.96
CA LEU A 466 -2.98 5.14 -28.56
C LEU A 466 -2.31 6.41 -28.02
N PHE A 467 -3.02 7.54 -27.96
CA PHE A 467 -2.52 8.79 -27.39
C PHE A 467 -2.01 8.59 -25.95
N HIS A 468 -2.82 7.97 -25.11
CA HIS A 468 -2.45 7.75 -23.72
C HIS A 468 -1.24 6.81 -23.57
N TYR A 469 -1.17 5.74 -24.35
CA TYR A 469 0.01 4.85 -24.33
C TYR A 469 1.28 5.54 -24.85
N GLN A 470 1.16 6.40 -25.87
CA GLN A 470 2.28 7.22 -26.36
C GLN A 470 2.77 8.20 -25.30
N GLU A 471 1.87 8.86 -24.57
CA GLU A 471 2.27 9.75 -23.46
C GLU A 471 2.94 8.99 -22.31
N ALA A 472 2.47 7.77 -21.98
CA ALA A 472 3.14 6.94 -20.98
C ALA A 472 4.58 6.58 -21.38
N GLU A 473 4.78 6.18 -22.64
CA GLU A 473 6.12 5.89 -23.19
C GLU A 473 6.99 7.16 -23.28
N ARG A 474 6.41 8.32 -23.60
CA ARG A 474 7.13 9.60 -23.63
C ARG A 474 7.66 9.99 -22.25
N LEU A 475 6.87 9.75 -21.20
CA LEU A 475 7.22 10.09 -19.81
C LEU A 475 8.25 9.11 -19.21
N GLU A 476 8.15 7.83 -19.52
CA GLU A 476 9.09 6.80 -19.08
C GLU A 476 9.57 5.94 -20.25
N PRO A 477 10.51 6.46 -21.08
CA PRO A 477 10.99 5.76 -22.26
C PRO A 477 11.65 4.41 -21.95
N HIS A 478 11.41 3.43 -22.82
CA HIS A 478 11.93 2.06 -22.70
C HIS A 478 11.47 1.32 -21.43
N ASN A 479 10.44 1.80 -20.75
CA ASN A 479 9.84 1.05 -19.64
C ASN A 479 9.12 -0.18 -20.20
N PRO A 480 9.48 -1.41 -19.77
CA PRO A 480 8.90 -2.63 -20.34
C PRO A 480 7.37 -2.71 -20.27
N VAL A 481 6.73 -2.09 -19.27
CA VAL A 481 5.27 -2.09 -19.10
C VAL A 481 4.61 -1.12 -20.09
N HIS A 482 5.14 0.10 -20.22
CA HIS A 482 4.57 1.12 -21.10
C HIS A 482 4.80 0.75 -22.57
N ALA A 483 6.02 0.31 -22.91
CA ALA A 483 6.38 -0.13 -24.24
C ALA A 483 5.55 -1.35 -24.69
N SER A 484 5.34 -2.36 -23.83
CA SER A 484 4.52 -3.53 -24.21
C SER A 484 3.05 -3.18 -24.41
N ASN A 485 2.49 -2.27 -23.61
CA ASN A 485 1.10 -1.82 -23.78
C ASN A 485 0.92 -0.99 -25.06
N LEU A 486 1.85 -0.09 -25.36
CA LEU A 486 1.85 0.66 -26.61
C LEU A 486 2.02 -0.28 -27.82
N ALA A 487 2.96 -1.23 -27.76
CA ALA A 487 3.16 -2.22 -28.81
C ALA A 487 1.93 -3.11 -29.04
N ALA A 488 1.24 -3.52 -27.96
CA ALA A 488 -0.03 -4.25 -28.09
C ALA A 488 -1.09 -3.43 -28.85
N MET A 489 -1.18 -2.13 -28.56
CA MET A 489 -2.08 -1.22 -29.29
C MET A 489 -1.66 -1.06 -30.76
N LEU A 490 -0.36 -0.94 -31.04
CA LEU A 490 0.17 -0.85 -32.41
C LEU A 490 -0.09 -2.13 -33.20
N ASN A 491 0.11 -3.31 -32.61
CA ASN A 491 -0.21 -4.60 -33.19
C ASN A 491 -1.71 -4.70 -33.52
N HIS A 492 -2.59 -4.31 -32.59
CA HIS A 492 -4.04 -4.26 -32.84
C HIS A 492 -4.41 -3.31 -34.00
N LEU A 493 -3.69 -2.20 -34.16
CA LEU A 493 -3.84 -1.27 -35.28
C LEU A 493 -3.11 -1.72 -36.57
N LYS A 494 -2.57 -2.94 -36.60
CA LYS A 494 -1.79 -3.51 -37.70
C LYS A 494 -0.52 -2.73 -38.06
N ARG A 495 -0.01 -1.94 -37.12
CA ARG A 495 1.25 -1.16 -37.24
C ARG A 495 2.43 -1.98 -36.71
N TYR A 496 2.62 -3.17 -37.27
CA TYR A 496 3.54 -4.18 -36.73
C TYR A 496 5.02 -3.73 -36.73
N ARG A 497 5.45 -3.02 -37.79
CA ARG A 497 6.82 -2.47 -37.86
C ARG A 497 7.12 -1.43 -36.76
N ASP A 498 6.11 -0.63 -36.41
CA ASP A 498 6.26 0.36 -35.33
C ASP A 498 6.39 -0.35 -33.97
N ALA A 499 5.62 -1.43 -33.76
CA ALA A 499 5.71 -2.25 -32.56
C ALA A 499 7.08 -2.95 -32.43
N GLU A 500 7.60 -3.51 -33.53
CA GLU A 500 8.94 -4.10 -33.60
C GLU A 500 10.02 -3.07 -33.24
N THR A 501 9.98 -1.90 -33.87
CA THR A 501 10.94 -0.80 -33.66
C THR A 501 10.92 -0.30 -32.20
N LEU A 502 9.73 -0.23 -31.60
CA LEU A 502 9.57 0.18 -30.21
C LEU A 502 10.17 -0.83 -29.22
N LEU A 503 9.96 -2.13 -29.46
CA LEU A 503 10.32 -3.18 -28.50
C LEU A 503 11.75 -3.70 -28.65
N ALA A 504 12.35 -3.63 -29.84
CA ALA A 504 13.74 -4.04 -30.08
C ALA A 504 14.74 -3.48 -29.04
N PRO A 505 14.80 -2.16 -28.78
CA PRO A 505 15.75 -1.61 -27.80
C PRO A 505 15.41 -1.95 -26.34
N VAL A 506 14.17 -2.37 -26.06
CA VAL A 506 13.76 -2.84 -24.72
C VAL A 506 14.26 -4.27 -24.49
N LEU A 507 14.21 -5.12 -25.52
CA LEU A 507 14.71 -6.49 -25.49
C LEU A 507 16.23 -6.57 -25.37
N GLU A 508 16.96 -5.71 -26.08
CA GLU A 508 18.43 -5.62 -26.00
C GLU A 508 18.94 -5.36 -24.57
N LYS A 509 18.15 -4.66 -23.75
CA LYS A 509 18.47 -4.37 -22.34
C LYS A 509 18.06 -5.50 -21.39
N HIS A 510 17.87 -6.72 -21.90
CA HIS A 510 17.39 -7.90 -21.21
C HIS A 510 16.03 -7.66 -20.52
N ALA A 511 14.97 -7.55 -21.32
CA ALA A 511 13.61 -7.38 -20.80
C ALA A 511 13.20 -8.58 -19.93
N ILE A 512 12.93 -8.30 -18.65
CA ILE A 512 12.40 -9.28 -17.68
C ILE A 512 10.86 -9.39 -17.79
N ASN A 513 10.22 -8.53 -18.58
CA ASN A 513 8.78 -8.54 -18.75
C ASN A 513 8.36 -9.51 -19.89
N PRO A 514 7.62 -10.59 -19.60
CA PRO A 514 7.16 -11.55 -20.61
C PRO A 514 6.24 -10.92 -21.66
N HIS A 515 5.54 -9.84 -21.33
CA HIS A 515 4.68 -9.14 -22.29
C HIS A 515 5.49 -8.44 -23.40
N VAL A 516 6.73 -8.02 -23.14
CA VAL A 516 7.61 -7.44 -24.18
C VAL A 516 7.95 -8.52 -25.22
N TRP A 517 8.42 -9.68 -24.76
CA TRP A 517 8.71 -10.84 -25.62
C TRP A 517 7.49 -11.27 -26.43
N MET A 518 6.32 -11.35 -25.77
CA MET A 518 5.06 -11.70 -26.41
C MET A 518 4.67 -10.72 -27.52
N GLN A 519 4.66 -9.41 -27.22
CA GLN A 519 4.21 -8.42 -28.20
C GLN A 519 5.20 -8.24 -29.36
N TYR A 520 6.49 -8.46 -29.12
CA TYR A 520 7.50 -8.50 -30.19
C TYR A 520 7.32 -9.73 -31.08
N GLY A 521 7.13 -10.91 -30.47
CA GLY A 521 6.85 -12.14 -31.21
C GLY A 521 5.58 -12.04 -32.06
N VAL A 522 4.50 -11.47 -31.52
CA VAL A 522 3.26 -11.19 -32.28
C VAL A 522 3.54 -10.22 -33.43
N ALA A 523 4.30 -9.15 -33.22
CA ALA A 523 4.65 -8.20 -34.29
C ALA A 523 5.43 -8.87 -35.43
N LEU A 524 6.32 -9.82 -35.14
CA LEU A 524 7.04 -10.59 -36.15
C LEU A 524 6.13 -11.61 -36.86
N LEU A 525 5.29 -12.29 -36.10
CA LEU A 525 4.36 -13.31 -36.61
C LEU A 525 3.39 -12.71 -37.63
N GLU A 526 2.80 -11.57 -37.30
CA GLU A 526 1.86 -10.83 -38.16
C GLU A 526 2.54 -10.23 -39.41
N GLN A 527 3.86 -10.09 -39.40
CA GLN A 527 4.66 -9.72 -40.57
C GLN A 527 5.03 -10.95 -41.45
N GLY A 528 4.54 -12.14 -41.11
CA GLY A 528 4.87 -13.37 -41.85
C GLY A 528 6.27 -13.92 -41.57
N ARG A 529 6.85 -13.57 -40.41
CA ARG A 529 8.19 -14.04 -39.97
C ARG A 529 8.10 -15.01 -38.78
N PRO A 530 7.37 -16.15 -38.90
CA PRO A 530 7.12 -17.04 -37.76
C PRO A 530 8.40 -17.70 -37.21
N ALA A 531 9.42 -17.93 -38.05
CA ALA A 531 10.68 -18.52 -37.60
C ALA A 531 11.45 -17.60 -36.63
N GLU A 532 11.36 -16.28 -36.83
CA GLU A 532 11.95 -15.28 -35.92
C GLU A 532 11.06 -15.03 -34.69
N ALA A 533 9.74 -15.17 -34.84
CA ALA A 533 8.79 -15.01 -33.75
C ALA A 533 8.90 -16.12 -32.69
N LEU A 534 9.13 -17.37 -33.13
CA LEU A 534 9.11 -18.57 -32.29
C LEU A 534 9.94 -18.44 -30.99
N PRO A 535 11.25 -18.14 -31.02
CA PRO A 535 12.05 -18.08 -29.79
C PRO A 535 11.58 -16.98 -28.82
N ASN A 536 11.00 -15.90 -29.34
CA ASN A 536 10.46 -14.81 -28.52
C ASN A 536 9.17 -15.23 -27.81
N ILE A 537 8.28 -15.93 -28.51
CA ILE A 537 7.02 -16.42 -27.95
C ILE A 537 7.28 -17.57 -26.96
N GLU A 538 8.19 -18.50 -27.27
CA GLU A 538 8.63 -19.56 -26.35
C GLU A 538 9.17 -18.96 -25.05
N ARG A 539 10.02 -17.93 -25.15
CA ARG A 539 10.55 -17.25 -23.96
C ARG A 539 9.45 -16.64 -23.10
N ALA A 540 8.44 -16.02 -23.71
CA ALA A 540 7.30 -15.48 -22.99
C ALA A 540 6.46 -16.57 -22.28
N VAL A 541 6.30 -17.74 -22.92
CA VAL A 541 5.60 -18.91 -22.34
C VAL A 541 6.41 -19.50 -21.17
N GLU A 542 7.73 -19.65 -21.30
CA GLU A 542 8.59 -20.12 -20.21
C GLU A 542 8.49 -19.24 -18.96
N MET A 543 8.42 -17.92 -19.17
CA MET A 543 8.32 -16.93 -18.09
C MET A 543 6.94 -16.90 -17.44
N GLN A 544 5.88 -17.26 -18.17
CA GLN A 544 4.51 -17.35 -17.65
C GLN A 544 3.80 -18.63 -18.14
N PRO A 545 4.12 -19.80 -17.58
CA PRO A 545 3.62 -21.08 -18.08
C PRO A 545 2.11 -21.26 -17.87
N LYS A 546 1.48 -20.44 -17.02
CA LYS A 546 0.03 -20.45 -16.75
C LYS A 546 -0.75 -19.41 -17.56
N ASN A 547 -0.14 -18.73 -18.53
CA ASN A 547 -0.81 -17.73 -19.35
C ASN A 547 -1.38 -18.37 -20.63
N TYR A 548 -2.70 -18.52 -20.70
CA TYR A 548 -3.38 -19.16 -21.83
C TYR A 548 -3.23 -18.38 -23.16
N MET A 549 -3.11 -17.04 -23.11
CA MET A 549 -2.89 -16.22 -24.31
C MET A 549 -1.52 -16.51 -24.90
N SER A 550 -0.50 -16.70 -24.04
CA SER A 550 0.84 -17.04 -24.49
C SER A 550 0.89 -18.39 -25.20
N HIS A 551 0.22 -19.41 -24.64
CA HIS A 551 0.09 -20.73 -25.29
C HIS A 551 -0.66 -20.64 -26.61
N THR A 552 -1.70 -19.82 -26.70
CA THR A 552 -2.45 -19.64 -27.96
C THR A 552 -1.56 -19.01 -29.04
N ASN A 553 -0.80 -17.96 -28.72
CA ASN A 553 0.10 -17.32 -29.68
C ASN A 553 1.24 -18.25 -30.11
N LEU A 554 1.75 -19.09 -29.20
CA LEU A 554 2.72 -20.15 -29.54
C LEU A 554 2.11 -21.16 -30.52
N GLY A 555 0.87 -21.60 -30.27
CA GLY A 555 0.13 -22.49 -31.16
C GLY A 555 -0.05 -21.88 -32.56
N ILE A 556 -0.41 -20.60 -32.67
CA ILE A 556 -0.53 -19.90 -33.96
C ILE A 556 0.83 -19.85 -34.69
N CYS A 557 1.90 -19.54 -33.96
CA CYS A 557 3.26 -19.52 -34.51
C CYS A 557 3.68 -20.88 -35.07
N LEU A 558 3.46 -21.96 -34.32
CA LEU A 558 3.77 -23.33 -34.74
C LEU A 558 2.88 -23.79 -35.90
N LYS A 559 1.60 -23.40 -35.92
CA LYS A 559 0.68 -23.66 -37.04
C LYS A 559 1.22 -23.04 -38.33
N MET A 560 1.71 -21.79 -38.29
CA MET A 560 2.30 -21.11 -39.44
C MET A 560 3.63 -21.73 -39.91
N LEU A 561 4.36 -22.40 -39.02
CA LEU A 561 5.58 -23.16 -39.35
C LEU A 561 5.29 -24.58 -39.88
N GLY A 562 4.02 -25.01 -39.91
CA GLY A 562 3.62 -26.36 -40.31
C GLY A 562 3.74 -27.42 -39.21
N GLU A 563 4.10 -27.04 -37.99
CA GLU A 563 4.29 -27.91 -36.83
C GLU A 563 2.95 -28.21 -36.14
N ARG A 564 2.05 -28.89 -36.89
CA ARG A 564 0.63 -29.06 -36.51
C ARG A 564 0.43 -29.76 -35.17
N ASP A 565 1.19 -30.81 -34.87
CA ASP A 565 1.04 -31.57 -33.63
C ASP A 565 1.45 -30.75 -32.40
N LYS A 566 2.56 -30.00 -32.50
CA LYS A 566 2.99 -29.09 -31.43
C LYS A 566 1.99 -27.95 -31.24
N ALA A 567 1.43 -27.41 -32.34
CA ALA A 567 0.40 -26.38 -32.28
C ALA A 567 -0.87 -26.88 -31.56
N ARG A 568 -1.32 -28.11 -31.85
CA ARG A 568 -2.45 -28.76 -31.17
C ARG A 568 -2.26 -28.81 -29.66
N VAL A 569 -1.10 -29.28 -29.20
CA VAL A 569 -0.76 -29.34 -27.76
C VAL A 569 -0.83 -27.97 -27.10
N CYS A 570 -0.37 -26.92 -27.78
CA CYS A 570 -0.43 -25.55 -27.26
C CYS A 570 -1.88 -25.04 -27.11
N PHE A 571 -2.74 -25.29 -28.11
CA PHE A 571 -4.15 -24.89 -28.02
C PHE A 571 -4.91 -25.68 -26.94
N GLU A 572 -4.67 -26.99 -26.83
CA GLU A 572 -5.22 -27.81 -25.76
C GLU A 572 -4.79 -27.31 -24.38
N LYS A 573 -3.52 -26.93 -24.22
CA LYS A 573 -3.03 -26.34 -22.97
C LYS A 573 -3.68 -25.00 -22.66
N ALA A 574 -3.88 -24.15 -23.67
CA ALA A 574 -4.60 -22.89 -23.50
C ALA A 574 -6.05 -23.13 -23.03
N LEU A 575 -6.73 -24.15 -23.56
CA LEU A 575 -8.10 -24.51 -23.17
C LEU A 575 -8.17 -25.24 -21.81
N GLU A 576 -7.13 -25.94 -21.40
CA GLU A 576 -7.01 -26.44 -20.02
C GLU A 576 -6.96 -25.28 -19.01
N LEU A 577 -6.23 -24.22 -19.35
CA LEU A 577 -6.06 -23.03 -18.52
C LEU A 577 -7.28 -22.10 -18.54
N GLU A 578 -7.87 -21.88 -19.72
CA GLU A 578 -9.11 -21.09 -19.89
C GLU A 578 -10.06 -21.83 -20.85
N PRO A 579 -10.96 -22.67 -20.31
CA PRO A 579 -11.85 -23.49 -21.12
C PRO A 579 -12.73 -22.69 -22.09
N LYS A 580 -13.06 -21.43 -21.77
CA LYS A 580 -13.97 -20.61 -22.59
C LYS A 580 -13.24 -19.73 -23.61
N TYR A 581 -11.93 -19.90 -23.80
CA TYR A 581 -11.18 -19.04 -24.71
C TYR A 581 -11.45 -19.40 -26.19
N GLN A 582 -12.30 -18.61 -26.84
CA GLN A 582 -12.80 -18.90 -28.18
C GLN A 582 -11.69 -18.99 -29.24
N LEU A 583 -10.71 -18.09 -29.22
CA LEU A 583 -9.63 -18.05 -30.21
C LEU A 583 -8.82 -19.36 -30.26
N ALA A 584 -8.56 -19.97 -29.09
CA ALA A 584 -7.87 -21.27 -29.04
C ALA A 584 -8.74 -22.41 -29.57
N ARG A 585 -10.07 -22.38 -29.30
CA ARG A 585 -11.02 -23.36 -29.85
C ARG A 585 -11.08 -23.27 -31.36
N ASP A 586 -11.26 -22.07 -31.90
CA ASP A 586 -11.37 -21.84 -33.35
C ASP A 586 -10.12 -22.34 -34.08
N ASN A 587 -8.92 -22.06 -33.53
CA ASN A 587 -7.67 -22.54 -34.12
C ASN A 587 -7.48 -24.07 -34.02
N LEU A 588 -7.97 -24.69 -32.94
CA LEU A 588 -7.93 -26.14 -32.78
C LEU A 588 -8.91 -26.86 -33.72
N GLU A 589 -10.08 -26.28 -33.94
CA GLU A 589 -11.07 -26.73 -34.93
C GLU A 589 -10.51 -26.59 -36.35
N GLU A 590 -9.92 -25.45 -36.67
CA GLU A 590 -9.27 -25.20 -37.97
C GLU A 590 -8.18 -26.25 -38.25
N LEU A 591 -7.27 -26.50 -37.29
CA LEU A 591 -6.25 -27.54 -37.39
C LEU A 591 -6.82 -28.95 -37.60
N SER A 592 -7.99 -29.24 -37.00
CA SER A 592 -8.65 -30.54 -37.12
C SER A 592 -9.41 -30.69 -38.43
N SER A 593 -9.83 -29.58 -39.04
CA SER A 593 -10.46 -29.54 -40.37
C SER A 593 -9.45 -29.61 -41.52
N MET A 594 -8.19 -29.26 -41.28
CA MET A 594 -7.10 -29.44 -42.25
C MET A 594 -6.81 -30.92 -42.43
N GLN A 595 -7.12 -31.49 -43.59
CA GLN A 595 -6.76 -32.88 -43.92
C GLN A 595 -5.27 -33.14 -43.65
N PRO A 596 -4.89 -34.35 -43.19
CA PRO A 596 -3.50 -34.76 -43.15
C PRO A 596 -2.93 -34.55 -44.55
N GLN A 597 -1.86 -33.74 -44.69
CA GLN A 597 -1.06 -33.83 -45.91
C GLN A 597 -0.56 -35.27 -45.95
N GLY A 598 -1.04 -36.01 -46.95
CA GLY A 598 -0.81 -37.44 -47.04
C GLY A 598 0.66 -37.76 -46.83
N GLU A 599 0.90 -38.78 -46.01
CA GLU A 599 2.12 -39.56 -46.08
C GLU A 599 2.44 -39.77 -47.56
N ALA A 600 3.63 -39.35 -48.00
CA ALA A 600 4.14 -39.75 -49.29
C ALA A 600 4.08 -41.27 -49.34
N ALA A 601 3.18 -41.82 -50.15
CA ALA A 601 3.06 -43.25 -50.35
C ALA A 601 4.43 -43.80 -50.77
N PRO A 602 4.89 -44.94 -50.22
CA PRO A 602 6.09 -45.60 -50.72
C PRO A 602 5.79 -46.08 -52.14
N GLY A 603 6.32 -45.33 -53.12
CA GLY A 603 6.28 -45.69 -54.53
C GLY A 603 7.01 -47.01 -54.73
N TRP A 604 6.24 -48.08 -54.89
CA TRP A 604 6.67 -49.31 -55.53
C TRP A 604 7.14 -48.98 -56.96
N SER A 605 8.36 -49.39 -57.30
CA SER A 605 8.74 -49.68 -58.69
C SER A 605 9.74 -50.82 -58.73
N ASP A 606 9.23 -52.05 -58.61
CA ASP A 606 9.77 -53.19 -59.33
C ASP A 606 9.13 -53.20 -60.72
N HIS A 607 9.95 -53.07 -61.77
CA HIS A 607 9.95 -53.91 -62.98
C HIS A 607 10.93 -53.38 -64.06
N ALA A 608 12.00 -54.17 -64.25
CA ALA A 608 12.62 -54.61 -65.51
C ALA A 608 12.95 -53.59 -66.63
N HIS A 609 14.25 -53.41 -66.89
CA HIS A 609 14.96 -54.06 -68.01
C HIS A 609 16.48 -54.00 -67.84
#